data_AF-A0A3D1MAV5-F1
#
_entry.id   AF-A0A3D1MAV5-F1
#
_cell.length_a   1.000
_cell.length_b   1.000
_cell.length_c   1.000
_cell.angle_alpha   90.00
_cell.angle_beta   90.00
_cell.angle_gamma   90.00
#
_symmetry.space_group_name_H-M   'P 1'
#
loop_
_entity.id
_entity.type
_entity.pdbx_description
1 polymer ?
#
loop_
_entity_poly.entity_id
_entity_poly.type
_entity_poly.pdbx_seq_one_letter_code
_entity_poly.pdbx_strand_id
1 'polypeptide(L)'
;MRSSILAACPLAFFAVCLFQQCEYENIEDNYPPPPTSPCDSATISYMADIEPIIVQSCAISGCHASGGPQSELTTYDQVKFYVDNGLFKSWVIDQVPYAMPIGTPLTPEELQKIGTWLDEGACKN
;
A
#
# COMPACT_ATOMS: atom_id res chain seq x y z
N MET A 1 -50.29 -23.35 6.76
CA MET A 1 -51.34 -24.34 7.12
C MET A 1 -50.85 -25.09 8.34
N ARG A 2 -51.68 -25.13 9.40
CA ARG A 2 -51.37 -25.80 10.67
C ARG A 2 -51.31 -27.31 10.43
N SER A 3 -50.29 -27.99 10.94
CA SER A 3 -50.41 -29.43 11.17
C SER A 3 -49.79 -29.78 12.51
N SER A 4 -50.67 -30.02 13.47
CA SER A 4 -50.37 -30.60 14.77
C SER A 4 -50.34 -32.12 14.61
N ILE A 5 -49.24 -32.77 14.98
CA ILE A 5 -49.27 -34.21 15.28
C ILE A 5 -48.53 -34.40 16.61
N LEU A 6 -49.34 -34.53 17.66
CA LEU A 6 -48.95 -35.09 18.95
C LEU A 6 -49.03 -36.61 18.82
N ALA A 7 -47.93 -37.31 19.04
CA ALA A 7 -47.94 -38.72 19.41
C ALA A 7 -46.69 -39.00 20.26
N ALA A 8 -46.88 -38.95 21.57
CA ALA A 8 -45.95 -39.53 22.52
C ALA A 8 -46.01 -41.06 22.39
N CYS A 9 -44.86 -41.72 22.29
CA CYS A 9 -44.74 -43.11 22.73
C CYS A 9 -43.31 -43.33 23.27
N PRO A 10 -43.16 -43.94 24.44
CA PRO A 10 -42.00 -43.77 25.30
C PRO A 10 -41.05 -44.97 25.18
N LEU A 11 -39.90 -44.89 25.85
CA LEU A 11 -39.07 -46.03 26.23
C LEU A 11 -38.36 -46.77 25.08
N ALA A 12 -37.28 -46.17 24.60
CA ALA A 12 -35.99 -46.84 24.43
C ALA A 12 -35.01 -45.76 24.00
N PHE A 13 -34.40 -45.08 24.98
CA PHE A 13 -33.30 -44.16 24.74
C PHE A 13 -32.11 -45.00 24.30
N PHE A 14 -32.13 -45.34 23.01
CA PHE A 14 -31.03 -45.89 22.25
C PHE A 14 -29.82 -45.06 22.65
N ALA A 15 -28.84 -45.70 23.30
CA ALA A 15 -27.56 -45.10 23.61
C ALA A 15 -26.85 -44.80 22.29
N VAL A 16 -27.30 -43.74 21.61
CA VAL A 16 -26.58 -43.08 20.55
C VAL A 16 -25.44 -42.41 21.27
N CYS A 17 -24.33 -43.14 21.40
CA CYS A 17 -23.03 -42.55 21.63
C CYS A 17 -22.87 -41.47 20.57
N LEU A 18 -23.07 -40.23 21.02
CA LEU A 18 -22.64 -39.03 20.33
C LEU A 18 -21.13 -39.20 20.18
N PHE A 19 -20.70 -39.78 19.06
CA PHE A 19 -19.36 -39.56 18.56
C PHE A 19 -19.32 -38.07 18.20
N GLN A 20 -19.10 -37.24 19.22
CA GLN A 20 -18.59 -35.90 19.06
C GLN A 20 -17.23 -36.09 18.39
N GLN A 21 -17.21 -36.02 17.05
CA GLN A 21 -16.00 -35.68 16.32
C GLN A 21 -15.64 -34.25 16.72
N CYS A 22 -14.94 -34.11 17.85
CA CYS A 22 -14.04 -32.97 18.00
C CYS A 22 -12.92 -33.22 16.98
N GLU A 23 -13.06 -32.68 15.77
CA GLU A 23 -11.87 -32.43 14.96
C GLU A 23 -11.02 -31.45 15.76
N TYR A 24 -9.78 -31.84 16.03
CA TYR A 24 -8.77 -30.89 16.48
C TYR A 24 -8.50 -30.00 15.27
N GLU A 25 -9.16 -28.85 15.21
CA GLU A 25 -8.80 -27.83 14.23
C GLU A 25 -7.42 -27.32 14.60
N ASN A 26 -6.43 -27.63 13.76
CA ASN A 26 -5.11 -27.09 13.89
C ASN A 26 -5.21 -25.57 13.70
N ILE A 27 -5.02 -24.82 14.79
CA ILE A 27 -5.16 -23.36 14.81
C ILE A 27 -4.13 -22.71 13.86
N GLU A 28 -3.03 -23.40 13.57
CA GLU A 28 -2.00 -22.98 12.62
C GLU A 28 -2.51 -22.96 11.17
N ASP A 29 -3.43 -23.87 10.81
CA ASP A 29 -4.07 -23.90 9.48
C ASP A 29 -5.13 -22.80 9.30
N ASN A 30 -5.52 -22.12 10.40
CA ASN A 30 -6.49 -21.03 10.41
C ASN A 30 -5.85 -19.64 10.60
N TYR A 31 -4.51 -19.52 10.62
CA TYR A 31 -3.87 -18.21 10.70
C TYR A 31 -3.88 -17.52 9.33
N PRO A 32 -4.55 -16.37 9.17
CA PRO A 32 -4.46 -15.62 7.93
C PRO A 32 -3.01 -15.18 7.70
N PRO A 33 -2.49 -15.25 6.46
CA PRO A 33 -1.14 -14.76 6.18
C PRO A 33 -1.02 -13.30 6.67
N PRO A 34 0.18 -12.88 7.13
CA PRO A 34 0.39 -11.51 7.53
C PRO A 34 -0.02 -10.57 6.39
N PRO A 35 -0.61 -9.40 6.70
CA PRO A 35 -0.99 -8.45 5.67
C PRO A 35 0.25 -8.09 4.84
N THR A 36 0.17 -8.32 3.54
CA THR A 36 1.23 -7.95 2.59
C THR A 36 1.23 -6.44 2.44
N SER A 37 2.37 -5.81 2.70
CA SER A 37 2.59 -4.40 2.41
C SER A 37 2.77 -4.22 0.91
N PRO A 38 2.28 -3.11 0.30
CA PRO A 38 2.61 -2.76 -1.09
C PRO A 38 4.12 -2.79 -1.38
N CYS A 39 4.93 -2.49 -0.36
CA CYS A 39 6.39 -2.50 -0.46
C CYS A 39 7.03 -3.89 -0.50
N ASP A 40 6.32 -4.94 -0.11
CA ASP A 40 6.86 -6.30 -0.12
C ASP A 40 7.01 -6.84 -1.55
N SER A 41 6.30 -6.25 -2.51
CA SER A 41 6.33 -6.60 -3.94
C SER A 41 6.66 -5.42 -4.85
N ALA A 42 7.19 -4.32 -4.29
CA ALA A 42 7.53 -3.13 -5.07
C ALA A 42 8.64 -3.43 -6.07
N THR A 43 8.45 -3.04 -7.32
CA THR A 43 9.39 -3.24 -8.41
C THR A 43 10.31 -2.05 -8.62
N ILE A 44 9.90 -0.87 -8.16
CA ILE A 44 10.72 0.36 -8.20
C ILE A 44 11.41 0.56 -6.85
N SER A 45 12.73 0.77 -6.87
CA SER A 45 13.49 1.14 -5.68
C SER A 45 13.57 2.65 -5.53
N TYR A 46 13.32 3.17 -4.33
CA TYR A 46 13.54 4.60 -4.11
C TYR A 46 15.00 4.97 -4.34
N MET A 47 15.95 4.25 -3.75
CA MET A 47 17.37 4.60 -3.84
C MET A 47 17.93 4.44 -5.25
N ALA A 48 17.53 3.40 -5.98
CA ALA A 48 18.09 3.11 -7.30
C ALA A 48 17.40 3.88 -8.44
N ASP A 49 16.07 4.07 -8.36
CA ASP A 49 15.28 4.60 -9.47
C ASP A 49 14.76 6.02 -9.23
N ILE A 50 14.36 6.37 -8.01
CA ILE A 50 13.64 7.63 -7.73
C ILE A 50 14.58 8.72 -7.21
N GLU A 51 15.45 8.40 -6.27
CA GLU A 51 16.41 9.34 -5.69
C GLU A 51 17.28 10.03 -6.76
N PRO A 52 17.81 9.33 -7.79
CA PRO A 52 18.55 10.00 -8.86
C PRO A 52 17.71 11.03 -9.61
N ILE A 53 16.42 10.76 -9.84
CA ILE A 53 15.50 11.69 -10.51
C ILE A 53 15.23 12.90 -9.61
N ILE A 54 15.00 12.69 -8.32
CA ILE A 54 14.80 13.77 -7.34
C ILE A 54 16.04 14.67 -7.28
N VAL A 55 17.23 14.08 -7.20
CA VAL A 55 18.49 14.85 -7.15
C VAL A 55 18.73 15.64 -8.44
N GLN A 56 18.46 15.02 -9.59
CA GLN A 56 18.76 15.63 -10.89
C GLN A 56 17.74 16.70 -11.32
N SER A 57 16.49 16.56 -10.89
CA SER A 57 15.38 17.35 -11.43
C SER A 57 14.60 18.14 -10.38
N CYS A 58 14.73 17.86 -9.08
CA CYS A 58 13.97 18.53 -8.02
C CYS A 58 14.89 19.24 -7.04
N ALA A 59 15.80 18.52 -6.38
CA ALA A 59 16.73 19.00 -5.36
C ALA A 59 17.94 19.74 -5.96
N ILE A 60 17.65 20.67 -6.88
CA ILE A 60 18.64 21.49 -7.58
C ILE A 60 18.92 22.75 -6.76
N SER A 61 20.19 23.17 -6.74
CA SER A 61 20.63 24.42 -6.10
C SER A 61 19.80 25.60 -6.58
N GLY A 62 19.25 26.39 -5.65
CA GLY A 62 18.36 27.51 -5.92
C GLY A 62 16.87 27.16 -6.05
N CYS A 63 16.51 25.88 -6.00
CA CYS A 63 15.12 25.40 -5.95
C CYS A 63 14.88 24.61 -4.65
N HIS A 64 14.81 23.26 -4.72
CA HIS A 64 14.53 22.38 -3.57
C HIS A 64 15.79 21.71 -2.97
N ALA A 65 16.98 22.22 -3.26
CA ALA A 65 18.20 21.84 -2.53
C ALA A 65 18.27 22.49 -1.15
N SER A 66 19.22 22.04 -0.33
CA SER A 66 19.39 22.59 1.02
C SER A 66 19.72 24.09 1.00
N GLY A 67 19.04 24.85 1.86
CA GLY A 67 19.16 26.31 1.92
C GLY A 67 18.59 27.06 0.70
N GLY A 68 17.86 26.36 -0.17
CA GLY A 68 17.11 26.97 -1.27
C GLY A 68 15.89 27.78 -0.80
N PRO A 69 15.27 28.57 -1.70
CA PRO A 69 14.08 29.36 -1.38
C PRO A 69 12.82 28.50 -1.26
N GLN A 70 12.83 27.26 -1.78
CA GLN A 70 11.73 26.31 -1.67
C GLN A 70 11.99 25.30 -0.56
N SER A 71 10.98 24.50 -0.23
CA SER A 71 11.14 23.38 0.69
C SER A 71 12.19 22.39 0.19
N GLU A 72 13.03 21.90 1.09
CA GLU A 72 14.07 20.95 0.75
C GLU A 72 13.47 19.58 0.39
N LEU A 73 13.99 18.95 -0.66
CA LEU A 73 13.62 17.60 -1.12
C LEU A 73 14.86 16.70 -1.20
N THR A 74 15.79 16.88 -0.26
CA THR A 74 17.11 16.22 -0.24
C THR A 74 17.12 14.88 0.49
N THR A 75 16.01 14.50 1.10
CA THR A 75 15.85 13.24 1.83
C THR A 75 14.53 12.57 1.47
N TYR A 76 14.47 11.24 1.59
CA TYR A 76 13.23 10.50 1.41
C TYR A 76 12.08 11.07 2.24
N ASP A 77 12.31 11.34 3.53
CA ASP A 77 11.24 11.75 4.45
C ASP A 77 10.64 13.11 4.02
N GLN A 78 11.47 14.03 3.50
CA GLN A 78 11.02 15.28 2.92
C GLN A 78 10.18 15.06 1.65
N VAL A 79 10.60 14.17 0.75
CA VAL A 79 9.82 13.81 -0.45
C VAL A 79 8.49 13.15 -0.06
N LYS A 80 8.56 12.18 0.86
CA LYS A 80 7.42 11.38 1.33
C LYS A 80 6.35 12.25 1.99
N PHE A 81 6.74 13.32 2.69
CA PHE A 81 5.79 14.30 3.21
C PHE A 81 4.86 14.87 2.11
N TYR A 82 5.41 15.21 0.94
CA TYR A 82 4.64 15.72 -0.20
C TYR A 82 3.91 14.63 -0.98
N VAL A 83 4.42 13.40 -0.96
CA VAL A 83 3.70 12.24 -1.49
C VAL A 83 2.44 11.99 -0.67
N ASP A 84 2.55 11.95 0.66
CA ASP A 84 1.47 11.60 1.57
C ASP A 84 0.36 12.64 1.63
N ASN A 85 0.68 13.91 1.34
CA ASN A 85 -0.31 14.97 1.22
C ASN A 85 -0.85 15.16 -0.22
N GLY A 86 -0.40 14.33 -1.17
CA GLY A 86 -0.87 14.31 -2.56
C GLY A 86 -0.31 15.41 -3.46
N LEU A 87 0.43 16.39 -2.91
CA LEU A 87 0.98 17.50 -3.69
C LEU A 87 2.04 17.04 -4.68
N PHE A 88 2.84 16.03 -4.32
CA PHE A 88 3.86 15.50 -5.22
C PHE A 88 3.22 14.97 -6.51
N LYS A 89 2.20 14.12 -6.41
CA LYS A 89 1.46 13.62 -7.59
C LYS A 89 0.81 14.78 -8.34
N SER A 90 0.14 15.69 -7.63
CA SER A 90 -0.57 16.83 -8.24
C SER A 90 0.35 17.69 -9.10
N TRP A 91 1.57 17.99 -8.63
CA TRP A 91 2.47 18.93 -9.32
C TRP A 91 3.45 18.26 -10.27
N VAL A 92 3.85 17.01 -10.00
CA VAL A 92 4.84 16.26 -10.80
C VAL A 92 4.18 15.40 -11.86
N ILE A 93 3.06 14.76 -11.57
CA ILE A 93 2.34 13.89 -12.52
C ILE A 93 1.22 14.65 -13.20
N ASP A 94 0.31 15.23 -12.41
CA ASP A 94 -0.89 15.87 -12.95
C ASP A 94 -0.60 17.29 -13.48
N GLN A 95 0.52 17.90 -13.07
CA GLN A 95 0.98 19.24 -13.46
C GLN A 95 -0.05 20.35 -13.15
N VAL A 96 -0.83 20.18 -12.08
CA VAL A 96 -1.93 21.09 -11.68
C VAL A 96 -1.91 21.32 -10.16
N PRO A 97 -2.13 22.56 -9.65
CA PRO A 97 -2.20 23.83 -10.40
C PRO A 97 -0.83 24.35 -10.85
N TYR A 98 0.25 23.74 -10.35
CA TYR A 98 1.63 24.10 -10.69
C TYR A 98 2.31 22.94 -11.38
N ALA A 99 3.08 23.26 -12.42
CA ALA A 99 3.92 22.32 -13.14
C ALA A 99 5.29 22.23 -12.46
N MET A 100 5.67 21.03 -12.01
CA MET A 100 6.99 20.73 -11.47
C MET A 100 7.56 19.47 -12.14
N PRO A 101 8.89 19.39 -12.30
CA PRO A 101 9.90 20.41 -12.02
C PRO A 101 9.95 21.55 -13.06
N ILE A 102 10.36 22.74 -12.60
CA ILE A 102 10.55 23.92 -13.47
C ILE A 102 11.96 23.89 -14.08
N GLY A 103 12.06 24.03 -15.41
CA GLY A 103 13.34 24.19 -16.12
C GLY A 103 14.06 22.89 -16.47
N THR A 104 13.80 21.80 -15.74
CA THR A 104 14.36 20.46 -16.00
C THR A 104 13.24 19.43 -16.15
N PRO A 105 12.52 19.41 -17.29
CA PRO A 105 11.38 18.51 -17.48
C PRO A 105 11.78 17.04 -17.35
N LEU A 106 10.90 16.26 -16.75
CA LEU A 106 11.07 14.81 -16.67
C LEU A 106 10.79 14.15 -18.02
N THR A 107 11.58 13.13 -18.33
CA THR A 107 11.33 12.26 -19.48
C THR A 107 10.08 11.39 -19.24
N PRO A 108 9.47 10.85 -20.30
CA PRO A 108 8.35 9.91 -20.15
C PRO A 108 8.68 8.68 -19.30
N GLU A 109 9.92 8.18 -19.39
CA GLU A 109 10.38 7.03 -18.61
C GLU A 109 10.48 7.39 -17.11
N GLU A 110 11.03 8.56 -16.77
CA GLU A 110 11.10 9.03 -15.39
C GLU A 110 9.72 9.26 -14.80
N LEU A 111 8.78 9.84 -15.56
CA LEU A 111 7.39 9.98 -15.14
C LEU A 111 6.73 8.62 -14.91
N GLN A 112 7.02 7.63 -15.76
CA GLN A 112 6.51 6.26 -15.58
C GLN A 112 7.07 5.61 -14.31
N LYS A 113 8.38 5.74 -14.04
CA LYS A 113 9.01 5.21 -12.83
C LYS A 113 8.41 5.85 -11.58
N ILE A 114 8.27 7.18 -11.57
CA ILE A 114 7.64 7.91 -10.47
C ILE A 114 6.19 7.47 -10.28
N GLY A 115 5.40 7.39 -11.35
CA GLY A 115 4.01 6.95 -11.28
C GLY A 115 3.89 5.55 -10.68
N THR A 116 4.70 4.60 -11.16
CA THR A 116 4.74 3.23 -10.66
C THR A 116 5.13 3.19 -9.18
N TRP A 117 6.17 3.94 -8.78
CA TRP A 117 6.57 4.03 -7.38
C TRP A 117 5.48 4.59 -6.47
N LEU A 118 4.73 5.60 -6.93
CA LEU A 118 3.58 6.15 -6.19
C LEU A 118 2.47 5.10 -6.05
N ASP A 119 2.17 4.36 -7.13
CA ASP A 119 1.15 3.30 -7.14
C ASP A 119 1.55 2.11 -6.26
N GLU A 120 2.85 1.84 -6.12
CA GLU A 120 3.43 0.83 -5.21
C GLU A 120 3.52 1.29 -3.75
N GLY A 121 2.98 2.47 -3.41
CA GLY A 121 2.93 2.97 -2.03
C GLY A 121 4.15 3.80 -1.62
N ALA A 122 4.94 4.26 -2.59
CA ALA A 122 6.08 5.15 -2.41
C ALA A 122 7.11 4.63 -1.40
N CYS A 123 7.52 3.38 -1.59
CA CYS A 123 8.37 2.62 -0.66
C CYS A 123 9.79 3.20 -0.53
N LYS A 124 10.42 2.99 0.64
CA LYS A 124 11.83 3.33 0.94
C LYS A 124 12.68 2.06 0.92
N ASN A 125 12.81 1.45 -0.25
CA ASN A 125 13.45 0.16 -0.52
C ASN A 125 14.75 0.28 -1.32
#